data_AF-A0A149UNN7-F1
#
_entry.id   AF-A0A149UNN7-F1
#
_cell.length_a   1.000
_cell.length_b   1.000
_cell.length_c   1.000
_cell.angle_alpha   90.00
_cell.angle_beta   90.00
_cell.angle_gamma   90.00
#
_symmetry.space_group_name_H-M   'P 1'
#
loop_
_entity.id
_entity.type
_entity.pdbx_description
1 polymer ?
#
loop_
_entity_poly.entity_id
_entity_poly.type
_entity_poly.pdbx_seq_one_letter_code
_entity_poly.pdbx_strand_id
1 'polypeptide(L)'
;MKQSKSRLSWQAVTLILWRQDTEAIKVWKRAGVGSSAPEVFCEAQTPEGLVQGVVIGGDRLNDAWDRDGELIVFTRKSTIVRLNGPELPTLTLSACPKAFEDVMMYNDTRSTACQHIDQMVLKSGLTFNMLGHEKASAIWMDHARRLGCTDPEAPEMPVPHQLVWLGSGLNRALALVIAGRWDGPHEGFNLYHPLTLFTDSSNVVAVEDPVASEVYPVEQVPA
;
A
#
# COMPACT_ATOMS: atom_id res chain seq x y z
N MET A 1 31.68 -6.41 11.71
CA MET A 1 31.28 -7.11 10.47
C MET A 1 30.57 -6.12 9.55
N LYS A 2 31.12 -5.87 8.37
CA LYS A 2 30.49 -5.09 7.29
C LYS A 2 29.59 -6.04 6.49
N GLN A 3 28.28 -5.79 6.45
CA GLN A 3 27.37 -5.94 5.30
C GLN A 3 25.91 -5.84 5.77
N SER A 4 25.28 -4.70 5.53
CA SER A 4 23.83 -4.59 5.35
C SER A 4 23.58 -3.45 4.37
N LYS A 5 23.89 -3.69 3.09
CA LYS A 5 23.28 -2.92 2.01
C LYS A 5 21.88 -3.51 1.89
N SER A 6 20.83 -2.77 2.24
CA SER A 6 19.44 -3.20 2.03
C SER A 6 19.29 -3.68 0.59
N ARG A 7 18.96 -4.97 0.39
CA ARG A 7 18.79 -5.59 -0.94
C ARG A 7 17.43 -5.19 -1.53
N LEU A 8 17.17 -3.90 -1.68
CA LEU A 8 16.00 -3.45 -2.42
C LEU A 8 16.12 -3.92 -3.87
N SER A 9 15.02 -4.45 -4.40
CA SER A 9 14.87 -4.73 -5.83
C SER A 9 15.07 -3.46 -6.66
N TRP A 10 15.48 -3.60 -7.91
CA TRP A 10 15.67 -2.43 -8.78
C TRP A 10 14.34 -1.70 -9.03
N GLN A 11 13.23 -2.43 -9.04
CA GLN A 11 11.87 -1.92 -9.13
C GLN A 11 11.55 -1.02 -7.92
N ALA A 12 11.83 -1.48 -6.70
CA ALA A 12 11.61 -0.70 -5.48
C ALA A 12 12.44 0.59 -5.49
N VAL A 13 13.72 0.51 -5.88
CA VAL A 13 14.58 1.69 -6.04
C VAL A 13 13.98 2.67 -7.06
N THR A 14 13.48 2.17 -8.19
CA THR A 14 12.90 3.01 -9.24
C THR A 14 11.64 3.73 -8.77
N LEU A 15 10.77 3.07 -8.00
CA LEU A 15 9.59 3.68 -7.40
C LEU A 15 9.93 4.78 -6.38
N ILE A 16 10.97 4.56 -5.55
CA ILE A 16 11.46 5.58 -4.59
C ILE A 16 11.93 6.82 -5.34
N LEU A 17 12.72 6.64 -6.41
CA LEU A 17 13.22 7.73 -7.23
C LEU A 17 12.07 8.46 -7.94
N TRP A 18 11.10 7.70 -8.47
CA TRP A 18 9.93 8.28 -9.14
C TRP A 18 9.11 9.18 -8.22
N ARG A 19 8.90 8.78 -6.95
CA ARG A 19 8.18 9.58 -5.95
C ARG A 19 8.82 10.94 -5.67
N GLN A 20 10.11 11.09 -5.97
CA GLN A 20 10.87 12.32 -5.77
C GLN A 20 10.96 13.17 -7.04
N ASP A 21 10.57 12.61 -8.20
CA ASP A 21 10.69 13.27 -9.50
C ASP A 21 9.37 13.95 -9.92
N THR A 22 9.36 15.27 -9.84
CA THR A 22 8.15 16.08 -10.12
C THR A 22 7.71 15.97 -11.58
N GLU A 23 8.63 15.81 -12.53
CA GLU A 23 8.28 15.70 -13.96
C GLU A 23 7.72 14.32 -14.28
N ALA A 24 8.30 13.25 -13.74
CA ALA A 24 7.78 11.90 -13.89
C ALA A 24 6.38 11.75 -13.29
N ILE A 25 6.13 12.40 -12.13
CA ILE A 25 4.79 12.45 -11.52
C ILE A 25 3.80 13.21 -12.40
N LYS A 26 4.20 14.33 -13.04
CA LYS A 26 3.33 15.06 -13.96
C LYS A 26 2.96 14.23 -15.19
N VAL A 27 3.91 13.49 -15.75
CA VAL A 27 3.66 12.59 -16.89
C VAL A 27 2.65 11.51 -16.50
N TRP A 28 2.87 10.86 -15.35
CA TRP A 28 1.93 9.86 -14.82
C TRP A 28 0.51 10.40 -14.63
N LYS A 29 0.37 11.58 -14.00
CA LYS A 29 -0.93 12.22 -13.81
C LYS A 29 -1.66 12.51 -15.12
N ARG A 30 -0.94 12.83 -16.20
CA ARG A 30 -1.54 13.05 -17.52
C ARG A 30 -1.96 11.76 -18.21
N ALA A 31 -1.34 10.63 -17.88
CA ALA A 31 -1.70 9.35 -18.46
C ALA A 31 -3.11 8.88 -18.04
N GLY A 32 -3.67 9.45 -16.97
CA GLY A 32 -5.07 9.20 -16.57
C GLY A 32 -5.32 7.81 -15.99
N VAL A 33 -4.26 7.08 -15.63
CA VAL A 33 -4.33 5.70 -15.12
C VAL A 33 -4.47 5.73 -13.59
N GLY A 34 -5.64 6.18 -13.13
CA GLY A 34 -6.00 6.22 -11.71
C GLY A 34 -5.19 7.21 -10.87
N SER A 35 -5.51 7.29 -9.58
CA SER A 35 -4.79 8.10 -8.60
C SER A 35 -3.57 7.38 -8.00
N SER A 36 -3.35 6.10 -8.33
CA SER A 36 -2.30 5.23 -7.77
C SER A 36 -0.93 5.46 -8.39
N ALA A 37 0.11 4.87 -7.81
CA ALA A 37 1.45 4.90 -8.39
C ALA A 37 1.58 3.93 -9.57
N PRO A 38 2.56 4.12 -10.47
CA PRO A 38 2.76 3.24 -11.62
C PRO A 38 3.19 1.83 -11.19
N GLU A 39 2.51 0.80 -11.72
CA GLU A 39 2.64 -0.60 -11.27
C GLU A 39 3.32 -1.54 -12.27
N VAL A 40 3.44 -1.10 -13.52
CA VAL A 40 4.03 -1.89 -14.59
C VAL A 40 5.45 -1.46 -14.83
N PHE A 41 6.36 -2.41 -14.68
CA PHE A 41 7.78 -2.26 -14.94
C PHE A 41 8.12 -2.82 -16.31
N CYS A 42 9.14 -2.23 -16.93
CA CYS A 42 9.66 -2.72 -18.19
C CYS A 42 11.16 -2.98 -18.14
N GLU A 43 11.58 -3.99 -18.90
CA GLU A 43 12.99 -4.21 -19.24
C GLU A 43 13.11 -4.38 -20.75
N ALA A 44 14.04 -3.65 -21.37
CA ALA A 44 14.31 -3.72 -22.81
C ALA A 44 15.78 -3.44 -23.11
N GLN A 45 16.35 -4.15 -24.08
CA GLN A 45 17.67 -3.87 -24.63
C GLN A 45 17.52 -2.86 -25.79
N THR A 46 18.11 -1.67 -25.64
CA THR A 46 18.21 -0.65 -26.70
C THR A 46 19.65 -0.59 -27.24
N PRO A 47 19.89 0.13 -28.36
CA PRO A 47 21.25 0.38 -28.87
C PRO A 47 22.17 1.07 -27.83
N GLU A 48 21.60 1.90 -26.95
CA GLU A 48 22.32 2.64 -25.90
C GLU A 48 22.53 1.82 -24.62
N GLY A 49 21.87 0.66 -24.51
CA GLY A 49 22.05 -0.27 -23.41
C GLY A 49 20.74 -0.83 -22.83
N LEU A 50 20.87 -1.52 -21.71
CA LEU A 50 19.71 -2.05 -20.98
C LEU A 50 18.93 -0.90 -20.33
N VAL A 51 17.65 -0.82 -20.66
CA VAL A 51 16.67 0.05 -20.01
C VAL A 51 15.86 -0.79 -19.03
N GLN A 52 15.88 -0.37 -17.76
CA GLN A 52 15.01 -0.89 -16.69
C GLN A 52 14.29 0.30 -16.06
N GLY A 53 12.96 0.24 -15.99
CA GLY A 53 12.17 1.35 -15.48
C GLY A 53 10.73 0.97 -15.18
N VAL A 54 9.98 1.97 -14.72
CA VAL A 54 8.54 1.87 -14.50
C VAL A 54 7.82 2.67 -15.59
N VAL A 55 6.75 2.09 -16.16
CA VAL A 55 5.93 2.72 -17.19
C VAL A 55 5.08 3.81 -16.54
N ILE A 56 5.24 5.04 -17.02
CA ILE A 56 4.58 6.23 -16.49
C ILE A 56 3.66 6.91 -17.53
N GLY A 57 3.52 6.33 -18.72
CA GLY A 57 2.69 6.83 -19.80
C GLY A 57 2.89 6.02 -21.08
N GLY A 58 2.15 6.36 -22.14
CA GLY A 58 2.23 5.69 -23.43
C GLY A 58 0.87 5.24 -23.97
N ASP A 59 0.93 4.41 -25.00
CA ASP A 59 -0.22 3.82 -25.66
C ASP A 59 -0.85 2.73 -24.79
N ARG A 60 -2.16 2.62 -24.88
CA ARG A 60 -2.97 1.66 -24.11
C ARG A 60 -3.83 0.83 -25.05
N LEU A 61 -3.93 -0.46 -24.75
CA LEU A 61 -4.80 -1.41 -25.43
C LEU A 61 -5.60 -2.20 -24.38
N ASN A 62 -6.93 -2.12 -24.43
CA ASN A 62 -7.83 -2.80 -23.49
C ASN A 62 -7.47 -2.59 -22.01
N ASP A 63 -7.26 -1.32 -21.63
CA ASP A 63 -6.84 -0.89 -20.29
C ASP A 63 -5.49 -1.41 -19.76
N ALA A 64 -4.70 -2.06 -20.61
CA ALA A 64 -3.30 -2.38 -20.35
C ALA A 64 -2.34 -1.48 -21.14
N TRP A 65 -1.08 -1.40 -20.71
CA TRP A 65 -0.02 -0.77 -21.50
C TRP A 65 0.24 -1.59 -22.76
N ASP A 66 0.24 -0.92 -23.91
CA ASP A 66 0.47 -1.58 -25.18
C ASP A 66 1.97 -1.84 -25.38
N ARG A 67 2.37 -3.11 -25.38
CA ARG A 67 3.75 -3.52 -25.65
C ARG A 67 4.16 -3.15 -27.07
N ASP A 68 3.23 -3.12 -28.02
CA ASP A 68 3.48 -2.86 -29.43
C ASP A 68 3.23 -1.38 -29.79
N GLY A 69 3.06 -0.50 -28.79
CA GLY A 69 2.92 0.95 -28.95
C GLY A 69 4.12 1.75 -28.41
N GLU A 70 3.95 3.07 -28.29
CA GLU A 70 4.91 3.95 -27.60
C GLU A 70 4.72 3.83 -26.08
N LEU A 71 5.81 3.61 -25.33
CA LEU A 71 5.81 3.64 -23.88
C LEU A 71 6.71 4.76 -23.35
N ILE A 72 6.23 5.50 -22.35
CA ILE A 72 7.00 6.49 -21.61
C ILE A 72 7.42 5.87 -20.29
N VAL A 73 8.73 5.78 -20.06
CA VAL A 73 9.30 5.01 -18.95
C VAL A 73 10.19 5.91 -18.10
N PHE A 74 9.99 5.86 -16.79
CA PHE A 74 10.93 6.43 -15.82
C PHE A 74 11.94 5.37 -15.39
N THR A 75 13.21 5.58 -15.73
CA THR A 75 14.27 4.59 -15.54
C THR A 75 14.86 4.63 -14.14
N ARG A 76 15.52 3.53 -13.76
CA ARG A 76 16.31 3.46 -12.52
C ARG A 76 17.42 4.52 -12.43
N LYS A 77 17.82 5.13 -13.55
CA LYS A 77 18.82 6.20 -13.60
C LYS A 77 18.20 7.59 -13.39
N SER A 78 16.93 7.67 -12.97
CA SER A 78 16.16 8.90 -12.81
C SER A 78 16.05 9.71 -14.10
N THR A 79 15.76 9.03 -15.20
CA THR A 79 15.52 9.68 -16.51
C THR A 79 14.21 9.20 -17.10
N ILE A 80 13.55 10.07 -17.87
CA ILE A 80 12.37 9.69 -18.66
C ILE A 80 12.83 9.33 -20.07
N VAL A 81 12.47 8.16 -20.55
CA VAL A 81 12.77 7.67 -21.90
C VAL A 81 11.49 7.26 -22.61
N ARG A 82 11.50 7.36 -23.93
CA ARG A 82 10.43 6.83 -24.79
C ARG A 82 10.93 5.55 -25.44
N LEU A 83 10.12 4.50 -25.37
CA LEU A 83 10.39 3.21 -25.97
C LEU A 83 9.37 2.99 -27.08
N ASN A 84 9.85 2.68 -28.29
CA ASN A 84 9.00 2.27 -29.39
C ASN A 84 8.89 0.74 -29.37
N GLY A 85 7.77 0.22 -28.88
CA GLY A 85 7.54 -1.21 -28.65
C GLY A 85 7.89 -2.13 -29.83
N PRO A 86 7.39 -1.84 -31.05
CA PRO A 86 7.68 -2.62 -32.25
C PRO A 86 9.17 -2.73 -32.61
N GLU A 87 9.99 -1.76 -32.20
CA GLU A 87 11.43 -1.76 -32.45
C GLU A 87 12.23 -2.52 -31.38
N LEU A 88 11.58 -2.98 -30.31
CA LEU A 88 12.20 -3.55 -29.13
C LEU A 88 11.75 -5.00 -28.89
N PRO A 89 12.33 -5.99 -29.58
CA PRO A 89 11.92 -7.39 -29.46
C PRO A 89 12.12 -7.96 -28.05
N THR A 90 13.05 -7.38 -27.28
CA THR A 90 13.36 -7.79 -25.89
C THR A 90 12.50 -7.09 -24.85
N LEU A 91 11.60 -6.17 -25.25
CA LEU A 91 10.72 -5.46 -24.33
C LEU A 91 9.84 -6.44 -23.58
N THR A 92 9.94 -6.41 -22.26
CA THR A 92 9.06 -7.13 -21.34
C THR A 92 8.33 -6.15 -20.46
N LEU A 93 7.06 -6.44 -20.15
CA LEU A 93 6.25 -5.71 -19.20
C LEU A 93 5.87 -6.66 -18.06
N SER A 94 6.02 -6.22 -16.82
CA SER A 94 5.71 -7.03 -15.65
C SER A 94 5.23 -6.19 -14.47
N ALA A 95 4.25 -6.68 -13.72
CA ALA A 95 3.94 -6.15 -12.40
C ALA A 95 4.88 -6.75 -11.37
N CYS A 96 5.26 -5.98 -10.36
CA CYS A 96 6.09 -6.46 -9.25
C CYS A 96 5.51 -6.01 -7.90
N PRO A 97 4.49 -6.69 -7.35
CA PRO A 97 3.87 -6.32 -6.08
C PRO A 97 4.87 -6.22 -4.92
N LYS A 98 5.87 -7.11 -4.90
CA LYS A 98 6.95 -7.10 -3.91
C LYS A 98 7.76 -5.79 -3.89
N ALA A 99 7.89 -5.12 -5.04
CA ALA A 99 8.58 -3.83 -5.08
C ALA A 99 7.86 -2.77 -4.24
N PHE A 100 6.53 -2.81 -4.18
CA PHE A 100 5.73 -1.91 -3.36
C PHE A 100 5.89 -2.20 -1.89
N GLU A 101 5.85 -3.48 -1.51
CA GLU A 101 6.15 -3.94 -0.14
C GLU A 101 7.55 -3.48 0.30
N ASP A 102 8.56 -3.70 -0.54
CA ASP A 102 9.93 -3.27 -0.29
C ASP A 102 10.05 -1.73 -0.09
N VAL A 103 9.33 -0.91 -0.87
CA VAL A 103 9.31 0.55 -0.70
C VAL A 103 8.65 0.98 0.61
N MET A 104 7.56 0.33 0.98
CA MET A 104 6.87 0.61 2.25
C MET A 104 7.77 0.27 3.43
N MET A 105 8.47 -0.86 3.38
CA MET A 105 9.41 -1.29 4.42
C MET A 105 10.73 -0.48 4.41
N TYR A 106 11.17 0.05 3.26
CA TYR A 106 12.40 0.84 3.16
C TYR A 106 12.30 2.21 3.83
N ASN A 107 11.13 2.86 3.75
CA ASN A 107 10.88 4.09 4.51
C ASN A 107 10.96 3.87 6.03
N ASP A 108 11.03 2.60 6.45
CA ASP A 108 11.04 2.17 7.84
C ASP A 108 12.43 1.67 8.29
N THR A 109 13.51 2.41 7.97
CA THR A 109 14.89 2.10 8.44
C THR A 109 15.14 2.46 9.92
N ARG A 110 14.07 2.75 10.68
CA ARG A 110 14.15 3.05 12.12
C ARG A 110 14.40 1.74 12.89
N SER A 111 14.97 1.84 14.09
CA SER A 111 15.08 0.66 14.96
C SER A 111 13.70 0.05 15.20
N THR A 112 13.61 -1.27 15.42
CA THR A 112 12.35 -1.95 15.77
C THR A 112 11.61 -1.28 16.93
N ALA A 113 12.34 -0.70 17.88
CA ALA A 113 11.77 0.10 18.96
C ALA A 113 11.10 1.40 18.47
N CYS A 114 11.70 2.12 17.52
CA CYS A 114 11.09 3.30 16.92
C CYS A 114 9.89 2.94 16.03
N GLN A 115 9.96 1.86 15.26
CA GLN A 115 8.83 1.35 14.48
C GLN A 115 7.63 1.02 15.37
N HIS A 116 7.89 0.37 16.50
CA HIS A 116 6.88 0.07 17.50
C HIS A 116 6.25 1.33 18.08
N ILE A 117 7.05 2.35 18.41
CA ILE A 117 6.55 3.65 18.88
C ILE A 117 5.69 4.33 17.81
N ASP A 118 6.13 4.34 16.55
CA ASP A 118 5.36 4.94 15.45
C ASP A 118 4.03 4.21 15.23
N GLN A 119 4.03 2.87 15.27
CA GLN A 119 2.79 2.07 15.19
C GLN A 119 1.86 2.37 16.37
N MET A 120 2.39 2.46 17.59
CA MET A 120 1.61 2.86 18.77
C MET A 120 1.01 4.26 18.61
N VAL A 121 1.77 5.23 18.10
CA VAL A 121 1.32 6.60 17.87
C VAL A 121 0.24 6.65 16.78
N LEU A 122 0.47 5.97 15.64
CA LEU A 122 -0.49 5.88 14.54
C LEU A 122 -1.80 5.23 14.99
N LYS A 123 -1.70 4.10 15.70
CA LYS A 123 -2.84 3.40 16.29
C LYS A 123 -3.59 4.27 17.27
N SER A 124 -2.89 4.92 18.20
CA SER A 124 -3.52 5.82 19.18
C SER A 124 -4.24 6.99 18.51
N GLY A 125 -3.61 7.62 17.51
CA GLY A 125 -4.21 8.72 16.75
C GLY A 125 -5.43 8.28 15.95
N LEU A 126 -5.35 7.14 15.27
CA LEU A 126 -6.46 6.62 14.49
C LEU A 126 -7.62 6.17 15.37
N THR A 127 -7.33 5.57 16.54
CA THR A 127 -8.32 5.21 17.55
C THR A 127 -9.00 6.44 18.12
N PHE A 128 -8.23 7.49 18.45
CA PHE A 128 -8.79 8.75 18.93
C PHE A 128 -9.75 9.36 17.90
N ASN A 129 -9.35 9.41 16.64
CA ASN A 129 -10.19 9.91 15.55
C ASN A 129 -11.46 9.06 15.36
N MET A 130 -11.33 7.73 15.47
CA MET A 130 -12.44 6.79 15.39
C MET A 130 -13.46 7.02 16.51
N LEU A 131 -13.00 7.17 17.75
CA LEU A 131 -13.87 7.44 18.91
C LEU A 131 -14.58 8.79 18.80
N GLY A 132 -13.93 9.79 18.20
CA GLY A 132 -14.54 11.09 17.88
C GLY A 132 -15.52 11.05 16.69
N HIS A 133 -15.51 9.99 15.89
CA HIS A 133 -16.39 9.85 14.73
C HIS A 133 -17.66 9.09 15.10
N GLU A 134 -18.80 9.79 15.18
CA GLU A 134 -20.10 9.27 15.65
C GLU A 134 -20.45 7.87 15.11
N LYS A 135 -20.46 7.70 13.78
CA LYS A 135 -20.76 6.41 13.15
C LYS A 135 -19.77 5.29 13.51
N ALA A 136 -18.47 5.58 13.50
CA ALA A 136 -17.44 4.58 13.72
C ALA A 136 -17.41 4.16 15.19
N SER A 137 -17.51 5.14 16.10
CA SER A 137 -17.65 4.94 17.53
C SER A 137 -18.86 4.09 17.87
N ALA A 138 -20.03 4.36 17.27
CA ALA A 138 -21.23 3.55 17.49
C ALA A 138 -21.05 2.09 17.05
N ILE A 139 -20.39 1.86 15.90
CA ILE A 139 -20.08 0.50 15.40
C ILE A 139 -19.13 -0.22 16.36
N TRP A 140 -18.08 0.45 16.81
CA TRP A 140 -17.14 -0.13 17.77
C TRP A 140 -17.83 -0.47 19.09
N MET A 141 -18.62 0.45 19.65
CA MET A 141 -19.34 0.23 20.90
C MET A 141 -20.30 -0.96 20.81
N ASP A 142 -21.04 -1.09 19.71
CA ASP A 142 -21.90 -2.26 19.48
C ASP A 142 -21.09 -3.55 19.40
N HIS A 143 -19.96 -3.52 18.68
CA HIS A 143 -19.07 -4.67 18.60
C HIS A 143 -18.48 -5.07 19.96
N ALA A 144 -17.97 -4.09 20.73
CA ALA A 144 -17.43 -4.31 22.07
C ALA A 144 -18.46 -4.92 23.03
N ARG A 145 -19.73 -4.47 22.98
CA ARG A 145 -20.83 -5.07 23.75
C ARG A 145 -21.03 -6.54 23.38
N ARG A 146 -20.98 -6.89 22.08
CA ARG A 146 -21.09 -8.30 21.63
C ARG A 146 -19.91 -9.16 22.11
N LEU A 147 -18.74 -8.55 22.32
CA LEU A 147 -17.58 -9.21 22.92
C LEU A 147 -17.65 -9.31 24.46
N GLY A 148 -18.73 -8.84 25.08
CA GLY A 148 -18.94 -8.94 26.53
C GLY A 148 -18.51 -7.71 27.33
N CYS A 149 -18.21 -6.58 26.68
CA CYS A 149 -17.96 -5.32 27.38
C CYS A 149 -19.28 -4.77 27.97
N THR A 150 -19.36 -4.72 29.31
CA THR A 150 -20.56 -4.31 30.04
C THR A 150 -20.75 -2.80 30.08
N ASP A 151 -19.67 -2.03 30.04
CA ASP A 151 -19.70 -0.57 29.99
C ASP A 151 -18.70 -0.06 28.93
N PRO A 152 -19.17 0.18 27.69
CA PRO A 152 -18.33 0.68 26.62
C PRO A 152 -17.98 2.17 26.75
N GLU A 153 -18.52 2.89 27.75
CA GLU A 153 -18.13 4.28 28.04
C GLU A 153 -17.09 4.36 29.17
N ALA A 154 -16.76 3.23 29.81
CA ALA A 154 -15.77 3.18 30.87
C ALA A 154 -14.35 3.54 30.35
N PRO A 155 -13.49 4.16 31.18
CA PRO A 155 -12.10 4.43 30.83
C PRO A 155 -11.28 3.18 30.47
N GLU A 156 -11.73 2.01 30.93
CA GLU A 156 -11.12 0.70 30.71
C GLU A 156 -11.67 0.00 29.45
N MET A 157 -12.48 0.70 28.65
CA MET A 157 -13.05 0.14 27.42
C MET A 157 -11.93 -0.33 26.49
N PRO A 158 -11.99 -1.59 26.00
CA PRO A 158 -11.02 -2.05 25.01
C PRO A 158 -11.14 -1.18 23.76
N VAL A 159 -10.02 -0.68 23.27
CA VAL A 159 -9.96 0.04 21.99
C VAL A 159 -9.64 -0.92 20.85
N PRO A 160 -10.10 -0.64 19.61
CA PRO A 160 -9.68 -1.42 18.47
C PRO A 160 -8.18 -1.25 18.28
N HIS A 161 -7.53 -2.36 17.97
CA HIS A 161 -6.07 -2.43 18.01
C HIS A 161 -5.45 -3.07 16.78
N GLN A 162 -6.24 -3.67 15.90
CA GLN A 162 -5.72 -4.27 14.68
C GLN A 162 -5.70 -3.24 13.56
N LEU A 163 -4.49 -2.91 13.13
CA LEU A 163 -4.24 -2.06 11.96
C LEU A 163 -4.13 -2.93 10.71
N VAL A 164 -4.75 -2.46 9.63
CA VAL A 164 -4.69 -3.08 8.31
C VAL A 164 -4.40 -2.04 7.23
N TRP A 165 -3.77 -2.49 6.15
CA TRP A 165 -3.76 -1.79 4.87
C TRP A 165 -4.99 -2.19 4.07
N LEU A 166 -5.65 -1.22 3.43
CA LEU A 166 -6.76 -1.44 2.52
C LEU A 166 -6.36 -0.98 1.10
N GLY A 167 -6.50 -1.89 0.13
CA GLY A 167 -6.28 -1.62 -1.30
C GLY A 167 -4.87 -2.00 -1.81
N SER A 168 -4.60 -1.63 -3.05
CA SER A 168 -3.39 -2.04 -3.77
C SER A 168 -2.34 -0.92 -3.90
N GLY A 169 -1.09 -1.32 -4.13
CA GLY A 169 -0.01 -0.43 -4.50
C GLY A 169 0.35 0.64 -3.45
N LEU A 170 0.71 1.85 -3.91
CA LEU A 170 1.14 2.97 -3.06
C LEU A 170 -0.01 3.83 -2.52
N ASN A 171 -1.26 3.51 -2.86
CA ASN A 171 -2.46 4.23 -2.45
C ASN A 171 -3.24 3.53 -1.33
N ARG A 172 -2.58 2.60 -0.64
CA ARG A 172 -3.17 1.88 0.49
C ARG A 172 -3.59 2.87 1.56
N ALA A 173 -4.86 2.79 1.95
CA ALA A 173 -5.35 3.50 3.12
C ALA A 173 -4.91 2.71 4.37
N LEU A 174 -4.38 3.41 5.37
CA LEU A 174 -4.22 2.82 6.68
C LEU A 174 -5.60 2.77 7.35
N ALA A 175 -5.96 1.66 7.98
CA ALA A 175 -7.25 1.52 8.64
C ALA A 175 -7.19 0.73 9.94
N LEU A 176 -8.11 1.03 10.86
CA LEU A 176 -8.42 0.22 12.03
C LEU A 176 -9.58 -0.72 11.72
N VAL A 177 -9.48 -1.97 12.13
CA VAL A 177 -10.63 -2.88 12.15
C VAL A 177 -11.51 -2.51 13.35
N ILE A 178 -12.76 -2.12 13.09
CA ILE A 178 -13.71 -1.67 14.11
C ILE A 178 -14.91 -2.62 14.29
N ALA A 179 -15.08 -3.59 13.39
CA ALA A 179 -16.01 -4.70 13.56
C ALA A 179 -15.66 -5.85 12.60
N GLY A 180 -16.06 -7.06 12.96
CA GLY A 180 -15.86 -8.25 12.14
C GLY A 180 -15.95 -9.51 12.98
N ARG A 181 -15.51 -10.64 12.42
CA ARG A 181 -15.33 -11.87 13.19
C ARG A 181 -14.07 -11.76 14.04
N TRP A 182 -14.23 -11.83 15.36
CA TRP A 182 -13.14 -11.79 16.34
C TRP A 182 -12.80 -13.20 16.79
N ASP A 183 -11.58 -13.67 16.49
CA ASP A 183 -11.13 -15.02 16.86
C ASP A 183 -10.38 -15.05 18.22
N GLY A 184 -10.09 -13.88 18.80
CA GLY A 184 -9.63 -13.77 20.18
C GLY A 184 -8.52 -12.74 20.40
N PRO A 185 -8.12 -12.49 21.65
CA PRO A 185 -7.11 -11.48 22.03
C PRO A 185 -5.71 -11.71 21.44
N HIS A 186 -5.39 -12.94 21.03
CA HIS A 186 -4.10 -13.27 20.43
C HIS A 186 -4.13 -13.32 18.90
N GLU A 187 -5.27 -13.70 18.32
CA GLU A 187 -5.41 -13.87 16.86
C GLU A 187 -5.96 -12.61 16.18
N GLY A 188 -6.74 -11.80 16.90
CA GLY A 188 -7.36 -10.61 16.36
C GLY A 188 -8.68 -10.88 15.64
N PHE A 189 -9.02 -9.96 14.74
CA PHE A 189 -10.05 -10.11 13.72
C PHE A 189 -9.58 -11.02 12.58
N ASN A 190 -10.50 -11.87 12.16
CA ASN A 190 -10.29 -12.75 11.03
C ASN A 190 -10.39 -11.98 9.71
N LEU A 191 -9.26 -11.82 9.02
CA LEU A 191 -9.17 -11.12 7.74
C LEU A 191 -9.64 -11.96 6.54
N TYR A 192 -10.24 -13.13 6.76
CA TYR A 192 -10.92 -13.93 5.73
C TYR A 192 -12.45 -13.82 5.80
N HIS A 193 -12.98 -13.03 6.74
CA HIS A 193 -14.41 -12.80 6.92
C HIS A 193 -14.77 -11.31 6.77
N PRO A 194 -16.04 -10.99 6.45
CA PRO A 194 -16.49 -9.62 6.34
C PRO A 194 -16.13 -8.78 7.57
N LEU A 195 -15.68 -7.56 7.32
CA LEU A 195 -15.19 -6.65 8.35
C LEU A 195 -15.52 -5.19 8.03
N THR A 196 -15.52 -4.36 9.05
CA THR A 196 -15.72 -2.92 8.93
C THR A 196 -14.45 -2.19 9.38
N LEU A 197 -14.00 -1.26 8.53
CA LEU A 197 -12.77 -0.51 8.69
C LEU A 197 -13.05 0.96 8.95
N PHE A 198 -12.22 1.59 9.77
CA PHE A 198 -12.11 3.03 9.89
C PHE A 198 -10.77 3.50 9.32
N THR A 199 -10.80 4.24 8.22
CA THR A 199 -9.58 4.67 7.51
C THR A 199 -8.97 5.92 8.11
N ASP A 200 -7.68 6.13 7.85
CA ASP A 200 -6.93 7.37 8.14
C ASP A 200 -7.56 8.65 7.55
N SER A 201 -8.32 8.50 6.48
CA SER A 201 -9.17 9.52 5.85
C SER A 201 -10.54 9.72 6.53
N SER A 202 -10.75 9.14 7.71
CA SER A 202 -11.98 9.21 8.50
C SER A 202 -13.22 8.61 7.81
N ASN A 203 -13.03 7.60 6.97
CA ASN A 203 -14.14 6.90 6.32
C ASN A 203 -14.44 5.57 7.02
N VAL A 204 -15.73 5.23 7.08
CA VAL A 204 -16.19 3.90 7.49
C VAL A 204 -16.43 3.05 6.24
N VAL A 205 -15.65 1.99 6.08
CA VAL A 205 -15.70 1.11 4.90
C VAL A 205 -16.12 -0.28 5.33
N ALA A 206 -17.22 -0.78 4.74
CA ALA A 206 -17.62 -2.18 4.86
C ALA A 206 -16.88 -2.99 3.79
N VAL A 207 -16.26 -4.08 4.19
CA VAL A 207 -15.49 -4.96 3.33
C VAL A 207 -16.10 -6.36 3.41
N GLU A 208 -16.79 -6.77 2.35
CA GLU A 208 -17.46 -8.08 2.27
C GLU A 208 -16.45 -9.21 1.98
N ASP A 209 -15.49 -8.97 1.09
CA ASP A 209 -14.40 -9.89 0.79
C ASP A 209 -13.06 -9.18 1.03
N PRO A 210 -12.42 -9.41 2.18
CA PRO A 210 -11.16 -8.74 2.50
C PRO A 210 -9.99 -9.22 1.64
N VAL A 211 -10.04 -10.44 1.11
CA VAL A 211 -8.99 -10.95 0.21
C VAL A 211 -9.08 -10.24 -1.13
N ALA A 212 -10.28 -10.16 -1.71
CA ALA A 212 -10.51 -9.46 -2.98
C ALA A 212 -10.29 -7.95 -2.84
N SER A 213 -10.53 -7.38 -1.66
CA SER A 213 -10.30 -5.96 -1.35
C SER A 213 -8.87 -5.65 -0.90
N GLU A 214 -7.97 -6.63 -0.96
CA GLU A 214 -6.56 -6.48 -0.61
C GLU A 214 -6.34 -5.93 0.82
N VAL A 215 -7.06 -6.48 1.79
CA VAL A 215 -6.89 -6.16 3.20
C VAL A 215 -5.77 -7.01 3.80
N TYR A 216 -4.72 -6.36 4.32
CA TYR A 216 -3.57 -7.04 4.91
C TYR A 216 -3.22 -6.46 6.27
N PRO A 217 -2.76 -7.27 7.23
CA PRO A 217 -2.33 -6.76 8.53
C PRO A 217 -1.12 -5.85 8.38
N VAL A 218 -1.11 -4.73 9.09
CA VAL A 218 0.06 -3.84 9.20
C VAL A 218 1.12 -4.48 10.10
N GLU A 219 0.67 -5.23 11.10
CA GLU A 219 1.48 -5.91 12.09
C GLU A 219 1.68 -7.38 11.67
N GLN A 220 2.75 -7.69 10.92
CA GLN A 220 3.47 -8.93 11.20
C GLN A 220 4.61 -8.57 12.13
N VAL A 221 4.34 -8.65 13.43
CA VAL A 221 5.36 -8.70 14.47
C VAL A 221 5.75 -10.18 14.61
N PRO A 222 6.93 -10.64 14.18
CA PRO A 222 7.48 -11.86 14.76
C PRO A 222 7.89 -11.53 16.20
N ALA A 223 7.46 -12.37 17.14
CA ALA A 223 8.10 -12.46 18.46
C ALA A 223 9.60 -12.79 18.32
#